data_AF-A0A1S4CN73-F1
#
_entry.id   AF-A0A1S4CN73-F1
#
_cell.length_a   1.000
_cell.length_b   1.000
_cell.length_c   1.000
_cell.angle_alpha   90.00
_cell.angle_beta   90.00
_cell.angle_gamma   90.00
#
_symmetry.space_group_name_H-M   'P 1'
#
loop_
_entity.id
_entity.type
_entity.pdbx_description
1 polymer ?
#
loop_
_entity_poly.entity_id
_entity_poly.type
_entity_poly.pdbx_seq_one_letter_code
_entity_poly.pdbx_strand_id
1 'polypeptide(L)'
;MEDLFDRLGGATVFTKIDLKTGYWQVRIAEGDEHKMTNMTRYGSQTLEEHLEHLQKVLARLGERELYVKLSKCSFAQKHIDFLGHVIEEGRIKMDQQKIQAITDWLPLKDIHALRAFLGLCNFYWQFVKKYSLIAVPLIELLKKVMPWDWGPRRAEDFDALKVAMSSRPVLALPDLAKPFEIQTDASDYALGRVLL
;
A
#
# COMPACT_ATOMS: atom_id res chain seq x y z
N MET A 1 6.78 1.70 4.83
CA MET A 1 5.32 1.80 4.61
C MET A 1 4.62 0.61 5.24
N GLU A 2 5.19 -0.59 5.13
CA GLU A 2 4.79 -1.82 5.85
C GLU A 2 4.68 -1.60 7.36
N ASP A 3 5.70 -0.99 8.00
CA ASP A 3 5.70 -0.65 9.44
C ASP A 3 4.48 0.16 9.92
N LEU A 4 3.76 0.82 9.00
CA LEU A 4 2.59 1.62 9.33
C LEU A 4 1.34 0.75 9.43
N PHE A 5 1.21 -0.25 8.56
CA PHE A 5 0.11 -1.21 8.59
C PHE A 5 0.26 -2.18 9.77
N ASP A 6 1.49 -2.49 10.17
CA ASP A 6 1.74 -3.37 11.30
C ASP A 6 1.14 -2.84 12.61
N ARG A 7 1.05 -1.51 12.71
CA ARG A 7 0.51 -0.81 13.87
C ARG A 7 -1.01 -0.78 13.92
N LEU A 8 -1.67 -1.23 12.86
CA LEU A 8 -3.12 -1.39 12.78
C LEU A 8 -3.56 -2.79 13.21
N GLY A 9 -2.61 -3.67 13.57
CA GLY A 9 -2.88 -5.00 14.11
C GLY A 9 -3.91 -4.96 15.24
N GLY A 10 -5.01 -5.71 15.07
CA GLY A 10 -6.11 -5.81 16.04
C GLY A 10 -7.12 -4.66 16.03
N ALA A 11 -6.91 -3.59 15.25
CA ALA A 11 -7.87 -2.49 15.15
C ALA A 11 -9.14 -2.90 14.37
N THR A 12 -10.30 -2.48 14.86
CA THR A 12 -11.62 -2.79 14.23
C THR A 12 -12.35 -1.52 13.78
N VAL A 13 -11.99 -0.37 14.37
CA VAL A 13 -12.59 0.94 14.09
C VAL A 13 -11.50 1.90 13.65
N PHE A 14 -11.75 2.59 12.53
CA PHE A 14 -10.79 3.48 11.89
C PHE A 14 -11.34 4.89 11.76
N THR A 15 -10.44 5.87 11.78
CA THR A 15 -10.75 7.26 11.47
C THR A 15 -9.61 7.88 10.69
N LYS A 16 -9.96 8.51 9.58
CA LYS A 16 -9.05 9.22 8.70
C LYS A 16 -9.37 10.69 8.76
N ILE A 17 -8.38 11.48 9.13
CA ILE A 17 -8.47 12.92 9.25
C ILE A 17 -7.60 13.53 8.15
N ASP A 18 -8.20 14.33 7.29
CA ASP A 18 -7.53 15.06 6.21
C ASP A 18 -7.38 16.53 6.61
N LEU A 19 -6.14 17.02 6.70
CA LEU A 19 -5.88 18.42 7.02
C LEU A 19 -6.16 19.31 5.81
N LYS A 20 -6.80 20.45 6.04
CA LYS A 20 -7.05 21.44 4.99
C LYS A 20 -5.70 22.03 4.56
N THR A 21 -5.21 21.68 3.37
CA THR A 21 -3.97 22.27 2.83
C THR A 21 -2.80 22.20 3.84
N GLY A 22 -2.43 20.97 4.26
CA GLY A 22 -1.45 20.75 5.33
C GLY A 22 -0.11 21.49 5.17
N TYR A 23 0.37 21.67 3.93
CA TYR A 23 1.57 22.45 3.62
C TYR A 23 1.49 23.93 4.01
N TRP A 24 0.29 24.52 4.05
CA TRP A 24 0.07 25.96 4.27
C TRP A 24 -0.26 26.30 5.72
N GLN A 25 -0.58 25.31 6.55
CA GLN A 25 -0.96 25.52 7.95
C GLN A 25 0.20 25.37 8.92
N VAL A 26 1.28 24.71 8.49
CA VAL A 26 2.48 24.54 9.30
C VAL A 26 3.52 25.52 8.80
N ARG A 27 3.92 26.49 9.63
CA ARG A 27 5.09 27.31 9.33
C ARG A 27 6.32 26.40 9.32
N ILE A 28 6.97 26.33 8.18
CA ILE A 28 8.21 25.58 7.99
C ILE A 28 9.33 26.38 8.67
N ALA A 29 10.10 25.74 9.57
CA ALA A 29 11.37 26.26 10.01
C ALA A 29 12.39 26.10 8.87
N GLU A 30 13.15 27.15 8.57
CA GLU A 30 14.09 27.20 7.44
C GLU A 30 14.98 25.93 7.39
N GLY A 31 14.78 25.06 6.37
CA GLY A 31 15.57 23.84 6.17
C GLY A 31 14.90 22.48 6.46
N ASP A 32 13.68 22.41 6.98
CA ASP A 32 13.07 21.13 7.47
C ASP A 32 11.80 20.66 6.72
N GLU A 33 11.63 21.05 5.46
CA GLU A 33 10.42 20.91 4.61
C GLU A 33 9.89 19.47 4.37
N HIS A 34 10.62 18.41 4.74
CA HIS A 34 10.34 17.02 4.32
C HIS A 34 9.67 16.13 5.38
N LYS A 35 9.39 16.63 6.59
CA LYS A 35 8.87 15.82 7.70
C LYS A 35 7.49 16.33 8.12
N MET A 36 6.37 15.76 7.64
CA MET A 36 5.10 15.80 8.40
C MET A 36 3.97 14.96 7.79
N THR A 37 3.91 13.68 8.19
CA THR A 37 2.67 12.89 8.23
C THR A 37 2.52 12.42 9.68
N ASN A 38 1.52 12.93 10.41
CA ASN A 38 1.21 12.44 11.75
C ASN A 38 0.07 11.43 11.68
N MET A 39 0.38 10.17 11.98
CA MET A 39 -0.59 9.12 12.27
C MET A 39 -0.59 8.88 13.78
N THR A 40 -1.77 8.86 14.39
CA THR A 40 -1.94 8.56 15.81
C THR A 40 -1.50 7.12 16.09
N ARG A 41 -0.85 6.90 17.24
CA ARG A 41 -0.09 5.69 17.52
C ARG A 41 -0.91 4.41 17.80
N TYR A 42 -2.24 4.50 17.88
CA TYR A 42 -3.08 3.45 18.47
C TYR A 42 -4.24 3.08 17.54
N GLY A 43 -4.38 1.79 17.24
CA GLY A 43 -5.63 1.22 16.73
C GLY A 43 -6.58 0.94 17.90
N SER A 44 -7.88 1.19 17.71
CA SER A 44 -8.89 0.94 18.73
C SER A 44 -9.63 -0.36 18.44
N GLN A 45 -9.88 -1.15 19.49
CA GLN A 45 -10.64 -2.40 19.39
C GLN A 45 -12.13 -2.19 19.66
N THR A 46 -12.46 -1.16 20.45
CA THR A 46 -13.83 -0.78 20.81
C THR A 46 -14.16 0.65 20.37
N LEU A 47 -15.45 0.97 20.29
CA LEU A 47 -15.90 2.31 19.93
C LEU A 47 -15.58 3.33 21.04
N GLU A 48 -15.66 2.90 22.29
CA GLU A 48 -15.38 3.71 23.47
C GLU A 48 -13.92 4.17 23.50
N GLU A 49 -12.97 3.24 23.33
CA GLU A 49 -11.55 3.56 23.19
C GLU A 49 -11.29 4.48 21.99
N HIS A 50 -12.01 4.24 20.89
CA HIS A 50 -11.89 5.03 19.66
C HIS A 50 -12.31 6.48 19.88
N LEU A 51 -13.39 6.73 20.63
CA LEU A 51 -13.84 8.07 20.98
C LEU A 51 -12.84 8.79 21.87
N GLU A 52 -12.23 8.10 22.85
CA GLU A 52 -11.17 8.69 23.67
C GLU A 52 -9.94 9.07 22.85
N HIS A 53 -9.51 8.19 21.94
CA HIS A 53 -8.40 8.48 21.02
C HIS A 53 -8.73 9.66 20.12
N LEU A 54 -9.94 9.70 19.57
CA LEU A 54 -10.38 10.79 18.71
C LEU A 54 -10.40 12.13 19.45
N GLN A 55 -10.88 12.15 20.69
CA GLN A 55 -10.89 13.36 21.52
C GLN A 55 -9.47 13.87 21.77
N LYS A 56 -8.52 12.98 22.12
CA LYS A 56 -7.11 13.33 22.29
C LYS A 56 -6.50 13.91 21.00
N VAL A 57 -6.80 13.32 19.85
CA VAL A 57 -6.31 13.77 18.55
C VAL A 57 -6.87 15.15 18.18
N LEU A 58 -8.19 15.33 18.29
CA LEU A 58 -8.84 16.60 17.98
C LEU A 58 -8.39 17.72 18.92
N ALA A 59 -8.19 17.43 20.21
CA ALA A 59 -7.62 18.38 21.16
C ALA A 59 -6.21 18.84 20.71
N ARG A 60 -5.33 17.91 20.33
CA ARG A 60 -3.98 18.26 19.83
C ARG A 60 -4.00 19.02 18.51
N LEU A 61 -4.97 18.78 17.64
CA LEU A 61 -5.14 19.57 16.42
C LEU A 61 -5.57 21.01 16.75
N GLY A 62 -6.49 21.18 17.71
CA GLY A 62 -6.92 22.49 18.21
C GLY A 62 -5.78 23.27 18.87
N GLU A 63 -4.99 22.63 19.75
CA GLU A 63 -3.82 23.24 20.40
C GLU A 63 -2.78 23.77 19.41
N ARG A 64 -2.70 23.19 18.22
CA ARG A 64 -1.71 23.53 17.18
C ARG A 64 -2.29 24.33 16.02
N GLU A 65 -3.54 24.79 16.14
CA GLU A 65 -4.25 25.55 15.10
C GLU A 65 -4.26 24.82 13.73
N LEU A 66 -4.32 23.48 13.76
CA LEU A 66 -4.43 22.65 12.56
C LEU A 66 -5.90 22.44 12.21
N TYR A 67 -6.29 22.92 11.02
CA TYR A 67 -7.67 22.84 10.56
C TYR A 67 -7.88 21.66 9.63
N VAL A 68 -8.94 20.92 9.92
CA VAL A 68 -9.34 19.72 9.21
C VAL A 68 -10.29 20.06 8.06
N LYS A 69 -10.15 19.40 6.91
CA LYS A 69 -11.14 19.44 5.84
C LYS A 69 -12.17 18.34 6.08
N LEU A 70 -13.24 18.68 6.81
CA LEU A 70 -14.31 17.75 7.18
C LEU A 70 -14.86 16.93 6.00
N SER A 71 -14.99 17.53 4.82
CA SER A 71 -15.51 16.86 3.62
C SER A 71 -14.63 15.71 3.10
N LYS A 72 -13.38 15.59 3.56
CA LYS A 72 -12.43 14.52 3.19
C LYS A 72 -12.12 13.57 4.35
N CYS A 73 -12.76 13.78 5.49
CA CYS A 73 -12.56 12.97 6.69
C CYS A 73 -13.59 11.85 6.76
N SER A 74 -13.18 10.74 7.36
CA SER A 74 -14.03 9.58 7.60
C SER A 74 -13.88 9.20 9.08
N PHE A 75 -15.00 9.13 9.81
CA PHE A 75 -15.00 8.89 11.26
C PHE A 75 -15.67 7.57 11.61
N ALA A 76 -15.12 6.88 12.61
CA ALA A 76 -15.61 5.63 13.18
C ALA A 76 -16.10 4.59 12.13
N GLN A 77 -15.27 4.34 11.11
CA GLN A 77 -15.60 3.41 10.03
C GLN A 77 -15.00 2.02 10.31
N LYS A 78 -15.70 0.96 9.87
CA LYS A 78 -15.15 -0.42 9.85
C LYS A 78 -14.32 -0.72 8.61
N HIS A 79 -14.50 0.08 7.55
CA HIS A 79 -13.75 0.02 6.30
C HIS A 79 -13.11 1.38 6.03
N ILE A 80 -11.87 1.41 5.55
CA ILE A 80 -11.20 2.69 5.24
C ILE A 80 -10.18 2.57 4.11
N ASP A 81 -10.15 3.59 3.25
CA ASP A 81 -9.12 3.74 2.22
C ASP A 81 -7.90 4.46 2.78
N PHE A 82 -6.78 3.75 2.86
CA PHE A 82 -5.55 4.26 3.45
C PHE A 82 -4.32 3.90 2.60
N LEU A 83 -3.57 4.93 2.19
CA LEU A 83 -2.35 4.81 1.37
C LEU A 83 -2.51 3.96 0.08
N GLY A 84 -3.69 3.95 -0.54
CA GLY A 84 -3.96 3.13 -1.72
C GLY A 84 -4.20 1.65 -1.40
N HIS A 85 -4.57 1.34 -0.16
CA HIS A 85 -5.09 0.05 0.26
C HIS A 85 -6.45 0.24 0.92
N VAL A 86 -7.27 -0.80 0.88
CA VAL A 86 -8.54 -0.86 1.61
C VAL A 86 -8.34 -1.71 2.85
N ILE A 87 -8.60 -1.15 4.02
CA ILE A 87 -8.50 -1.87 5.30
C ILE A 87 -9.91 -2.17 5.79
N GLU A 88 -10.19 -3.43 6.09
CA GLU A 88 -11.50 -3.89 6.53
C GLU A 88 -11.35 -5.17 7.36
N GLU A 89 -11.99 -5.24 8.53
CA GLU A 89 -12.06 -6.46 9.37
C GLU A 89 -10.69 -7.11 9.66
N GLY A 90 -9.68 -6.30 9.98
CA GLY A 90 -8.34 -6.82 10.26
C GLY A 90 -7.58 -7.30 9.00
N ARG A 91 -8.05 -6.96 7.81
CA ARG A 91 -7.49 -7.37 6.54
C ARG A 91 -7.12 -6.16 5.69
N ILE A 92 -6.04 -6.29 4.93
CA ILE A 92 -5.60 -5.34 3.92
C ILE A 92 -5.95 -5.90 2.55
N LYS A 93 -6.60 -5.09 1.72
CA LYS A 93 -6.93 -5.39 0.33
C LYS A 93 -6.28 -4.34 -0.58
N MET A 94 -6.00 -4.74 -1.80
CA MET A 94 -5.56 -3.83 -2.85
C MET A 94 -6.73 -2.94 -3.31
N ASP A 95 -6.42 -1.69 -3.68
CA ASP A 95 -7.39 -0.75 -4.24
C ASP A 95 -7.85 -1.25 -5.62
N GLN A 96 -9.17 -1.44 -5.77
CA GLN A 96 -9.76 -1.99 -6.99
C GLN A 96 -9.56 -1.07 -8.20
N GLN A 97 -9.50 0.24 -8.02
CA GLN A 97 -9.24 1.18 -9.13
C GLN A 97 -7.83 1.01 -9.66
N LYS A 98 -6.85 0.79 -8.78
CA LYS A 98 -5.46 0.56 -9.20
C LYS A 98 -5.28 -0.82 -9.83
N ILE A 99 -5.95 -1.84 -9.31
CA ILE A 99 -5.97 -3.18 -9.95
C ILE A 99 -6.58 -3.06 -11.36
N GLN A 100 -7.71 -2.37 -11.49
CA GLN A 100 -8.35 -2.17 -12.79
C GLN A 100 -7.42 -1.45 -13.78
N ALA A 101 -6.66 -0.46 -13.31
CA ALA A 101 -5.65 0.19 -14.14
C ALA A 101 -4.55 -0.78 -14.63
N ILE A 102 -4.16 -1.76 -13.81
CA ILE A 102 -3.22 -2.82 -14.20
C ILE A 102 -3.84 -3.76 -15.23
N THR A 103 -5.09 -4.21 -15.02
CA THR A 103 -5.77 -5.15 -15.92
C THR A 103 -6.02 -4.56 -17.30
N ASP A 104 -6.46 -3.30 -17.32
CA ASP A 104 -6.84 -2.59 -18.55
C ASP A 104 -5.64 -1.98 -19.27
N TRP A 105 -4.43 -2.18 -18.74
CA TRP A 105 -3.22 -1.62 -19.29
C TRP A 105 -2.99 -2.07 -20.74
N LEU A 106 -2.82 -1.13 -21.67
CA LEU A 106 -2.60 -1.49 -23.08
C LEU A 106 -1.26 -2.21 -23.29
N PRO A 107 -1.10 -3.04 -24.34
CA PRO A 107 0.18 -3.69 -24.62
C PRO A 107 1.35 -2.69 -24.64
N LEU A 108 2.43 -3.04 -23.94
CA LEU A 108 3.57 -2.16 -23.73
C LEU A 108 4.32 -1.94 -25.05
N LYS A 109 4.59 -0.67 -25.37
CA LYS A 109 5.24 -0.27 -26.63
C LYS A 109 6.70 0.12 -26.45
N ASP A 110 7.10 0.49 -25.23
CA ASP A 110 8.45 0.95 -24.93
C ASP A 110 8.86 0.61 -23.48
N ILE A 111 10.14 0.83 -23.21
CA ILE A 111 10.78 0.61 -21.91
C ILE A 111 10.20 1.54 -20.83
N HIS A 112 9.74 2.74 -21.18
CA HIS A 112 9.18 3.69 -20.21
C HIS A 112 7.82 3.22 -19.69
N ALA A 113 6.95 2.75 -20.58
CA ALA A 113 5.67 2.13 -20.28
C ALA A 113 5.87 0.87 -19.43
N LEU A 114 6.89 0.05 -19.76
CA LEU A 114 7.24 -1.12 -18.96
C LEU A 114 7.68 -0.75 -17.53
N ARG A 115 8.51 0.29 -17.37
CA ARG A 115 8.90 0.78 -16.04
C ARG A 115 7.72 1.30 -15.24
N ALA A 116 6.82 2.05 -15.87
CA ALA A 116 5.62 2.56 -15.21
C ALA A 116 4.70 1.42 -14.75
N PHE A 117 4.47 0.43 -15.62
CA PHE A 117 3.68 -0.76 -15.32
C PHE A 117 4.30 -1.57 -14.17
N LEU A 118 5.59 -1.93 -14.27
CA LEU A 118 6.28 -2.67 -13.22
C LEU A 118 6.34 -1.88 -11.90
N GLY A 119 6.43 -0.55 -11.94
CA GLY A 119 6.35 0.29 -10.75
C GLY A 119 5.01 0.15 -10.02
N LEU A 120 3.90 0.15 -10.77
CA LEU A 120 2.56 -0.04 -10.20
C LEU A 120 2.36 -1.48 -9.69
N CYS A 121 2.81 -2.48 -10.44
CA CYS A 121 2.81 -3.87 -10.01
C CYS A 121 3.63 -4.08 -8.72
N ASN A 122 4.81 -3.46 -8.65
CA ASN A 122 5.69 -3.54 -7.49
C ASN A 122 5.15 -2.76 -6.28
N PHE A 123 4.11 -1.95 -6.42
CA PHE A 123 3.40 -1.40 -5.26
C PHE A 123 2.57 -2.48 -4.53
N TYR A 124 2.15 -3.53 -5.25
CA TYR A 124 1.28 -4.60 -4.75
C TYR A 124 1.92 -6.00 -4.76
N TRP A 125 3.23 -6.11 -5.04
CA TRP A 125 3.92 -7.39 -5.20
C TRP A 125 3.68 -8.39 -4.05
N GLN A 126 3.59 -7.90 -2.81
CA GLN A 126 3.37 -8.71 -1.60
C GLN A 126 2.05 -9.48 -1.59
N PHE A 127 1.06 -8.99 -2.33
CA PHE A 127 -0.22 -9.68 -2.49
C PHE A 127 -0.04 -10.86 -3.47
N VAL A 128 0.83 -10.74 -4.47
CA VAL A 128 0.95 -11.74 -5.53
C VAL A 128 1.95 -12.84 -5.17
N LYS A 129 1.44 -14.07 -5.01
CA LYS A 129 2.28 -15.26 -4.80
C LYS A 129 3.24 -15.46 -5.97
N LYS A 130 4.53 -15.67 -5.67
CA LYS A 130 5.59 -15.86 -6.66
C LYS A 130 5.74 -14.70 -7.66
N TYR A 131 5.37 -13.47 -7.27
CA TYR A 131 5.50 -12.27 -8.10
C TYR A 131 6.85 -12.17 -8.82
N SER A 132 7.95 -12.32 -8.07
CA SER A 132 9.30 -12.19 -8.62
C SER A 132 9.55 -13.14 -9.79
N LEU A 133 9.08 -14.40 -9.71
CA LEU A 133 9.26 -15.38 -10.79
C LEU A 133 8.47 -15.00 -12.05
N ILE A 134 7.27 -14.45 -11.88
CA ILE A 134 6.41 -14.02 -13.00
C ILE A 134 6.97 -12.73 -13.64
N ALA A 135 7.55 -11.85 -12.83
CA ALA A 135 8.07 -10.56 -13.28
C ALA A 135 9.48 -10.62 -13.88
N VAL A 136 10.29 -11.64 -13.57
CA VAL A 136 11.67 -11.81 -14.09
C VAL A 136 11.77 -11.60 -15.60
N PRO A 137 10.94 -12.25 -16.44
CA PRO A 137 11.01 -12.06 -17.88
C PRO A 137 10.85 -10.58 -18.29
N LEU A 138 9.90 -9.88 -17.68
CA LEU A 138 9.65 -8.47 -17.96
C LEU A 138 10.78 -7.57 -17.42
N ILE A 139 11.35 -7.89 -16.25
CA ILE A 139 12.47 -7.14 -15.66
C ILE A 139 13.73 -7.25 -16.52
N GLU A 140 13.96 -8.37 -17.21
CA GLU A 140 15.11 -8.53 -18.11
C GLU A 140 15.13 -7.51 -19.24
N LEU A 141 13.97 -7.08 -19.75
CA LEU A 141 13.85 -6.03 -20.77
C LEU A 141 14.28 -4.64 -20.26
N LEU A 142 14.43 -4.46 -18.95
CA LEU A 142 14.94 -3.22 -18.37
C LEU A 142 16.48 -3.17 -18.32
N LYS A 143 17.17 -4.29 -18.55
CA LYS A 143 18.64 -4.36 -18.49
C LYS A 143 19.24 -3.58 -19.66
N LYS A 144 20.23 -2.73 -19.38
CA LYS A 144 20.88 -1.83 -20.38
C LYS A 144 21.46 -2.55 -21.60
N VAL A 145 21.80 -3.83 -21.47
CA VAL A 145 22.45 -4.63 -22.52
C VAL A 145 21.43 -5.26 -23.48
N MET A 146 20.15 -5.30 -23.12
CA MET A 146 19.11 -5.97 -23.89
C MET A 146 18.39 -4.96 -24.82
N PRO A 147 18.32 -5.21 -26.13
CA PRO A 147 17.44 -4.44 -27.01
C PRO A 147 15.97 -4.70 -26.66
N TRP A 148 15.09 -3.77 -27.02
CA TRP A 148 13.65 -3.94 -26.84
C TRP A 148 13.14 -5.05 -27.76
N ASP A 149 12.89 -6.23 -27.18
CA ASP A 149 12.35 -7.41 -27.86
C ASP A 149 10.97 -7.75 -27.28
N TRP A 150 9.94 -7.14 -27.86
CA TRP A 150 8.55 -7.38 -27.47
C TRP A 150 7.89 -8.39 -28.42
N GLY A 151 8.06 -9.67 -28.11
CA GLY A 151 7.47 -10.79 -28.85
C GLY A 151 6.26 -11.45 -28.17
N PRO A 152 5.67 -12.49 -28.78
CA PRO A 152 4.51 -13.21 -28.25
C PRO A 152 4.72 -13.73 -26.82
N ARG A 153 5.91 -14.26 -26.54
CA ARG A 153 6.29 -14.77 -25.22
C ARG A 153 6.24 -13.68 -24.12
N ARG A 154 6.69 -12.46 -24.43
CA ARG A 154 6.64 -11.34 -23.48
C ARG A 154 5.23 -10.80 -23.28
N ALA A 155 4.38 -10.89 -24.32
CA ALA A 155 2.97 -10.58 -24.20
C ALA A 155 2.26 -11.61 -23.29
N GLU A 156 2.58 -12.89 -23.41
CA GLU A 156 2.10 -13.94 -22.50
C GLU A 156 2.55 -13.69 -21.05
N ASP A 157 3.83 -13.36 -20.83
CA ASP A 157 4.35 -13.01 -19.49
C ASP A 157 3.63 -11.78 -18.89
N PHE A 158 3.34 -10.78 -19.73
CA PHE A 158 2.61 -9.57 -19.36
C PHE A 158 1.16 -9.88 -18.95
N ASP A 159 0.45 -10.69 -19.73
CA ASP A 159 -0.92 -11.09 -19.42
C ASP A 159 -0.97 -12.01 -18.20
N ALA A 160 0.01 -12.91 -18.04
CA ALA A 160 0.15 -13.74 -16.85
C ALA A 160 0.31 -12.87 -15.58
N LEU A 161 1.10 -11.79 -15.67
CA LEU A 161 1.28 -10.87 -14.54
C LEU A 161 0.00 -10.08 -14.22
N LYS A 162 -0.76 -9.65 -15.23
CA LYS A 162 -2.07 -9.02 -15.02
C LYS A 162 -3.06 -9.97 -14.35
N VAL A 163 -3.12 -11.21 -14.79
CA VAL A 163 -3.97 -12.24 -14.19
C VAL A 163 -3.55 -12.48 -12.73
N ALA A 164 -2.25 -12.55 -12.46
CA ALA A 164 -1.73 -12.70 -11.11
C ALA A 164 -2.08 -11.50 -10.21
N MET A 165 -2.04 -10.27 -10.74
CA MET A 165 -2.48 -9.05 -10.04
C MET A 165 -3.99 -8.97 -9.82
N SER A 166 -4.76 -9.62 -10.70
CA SER A 166 -6.23 -9.73 -10.60
C SER A 166 -6.67 -10.82 -9.64
N SER A 167 -5.78 -11.77 -9.33
CA SER A 167 -6.04 -12.71 -8.25
C SER A 167 -6.32 -11.91 -6.97
N ARG A 168 -7.16 -12.44 -6.09
CA ARG A 168 -7.63 -11.72 -4.89
C ARG A 168 -6.95 -12.21 -3.60
N PRO A 169 -5.63 -12.08 -3.43
CA PRO A 169 -4.98 -12.31 -2.17
C PRO A 169 -5.31 -11.14 -1.23
N VAL A 170 -5.81 -11.51 -0.06
CA VAL A 170 -6.08 -10.59 1.04
C VAL A 170 -5.00 -10.85 2.07
N LEU A 171 -4.30 -9.80 2.51
CA LEU A 171 -3.32 -9.93 3.59
C LEU A 171 -4.02 -9.69 4.92
N ALA A 172 -3.70 -10.50 5.93
CA ALA A 172 -4.11 -10.20 7.30
C ALA A 172 -3.23 -9.08 7.85
N LEU A 173 -3.80 -8.19 8.68
CA LEU A 173 -2.99 -7.32 9.52
C LEU A 173 -2.21 -8.20 10.51
N PRO A 174 -0.93 -7.90 10.77
CA PRO A 174 -0.13 -8.72 11.65
C PRO A 174 -0.69 -8.63 13.08
N ASP A 175 -0.79 -9.79 13.71
CA ASP A 175 -1.19 -9.92 15.10
C ASP A 175 0.08 -10.06 15.94
N LEU A 176 0.53 -8.95 16.53
CA LEU A 176 1.76 -8.91 17.33
C LEU A 176 1.68 -9.77 18.61
N ALA A 177 0.50 -10.26 18.99
CA ALA A 177 0.34 -11.18 20.12
C ALA A 177 0.61 -12.65 19.75
N LYS A 178 0.73 -12.97 18.45
CA LYS A 178 0.98 -14.33 17.95
C LYS A 178 2.41 -14.48 17.46
N PRO A 179 2.98 -15.71 17.53
CA PRO A 179 4.25 -15.99 16.86
C PRO A 179 4.06 -15.90 15.34
N PHE A 180 5.05 -15.34 14.66
CA PHE A 180 5.10 -15.27 13.20
C PHE A 180 5.86 -16.49 12.66
N GLU A 181 5.38 -17.07 11.56
CA GLU A 181 6.09 -18.13 10.84
C GLU A 181 6.62 -17.58 9.52
N ILE A 182 7.92 -17.75 9.26
CA ILE A 182 8.53 -17.36 8.00
C ILE A 182 8.85 -18.61 7.19
N GLN A 183 8.23 -18.72 6.03
CA GLN A 183 8.56 -19.75 5.04
C GLN A 183 9.41 -19.12 3.95
N THR A 184 10.64 -19.60 3.79
CA THR A 184 11.59 -19.12 2.78
C THR A 184 11.93 -20.22 1.80
N ASP A 185 12.03 -19.85 0.53
CA ASP A 185 12.54 -20.70 -0.55
C ASP A 185 13.53 -19.89 -1.39
N ALA A 186 14.59 -20.53 -1.87
CA ALA A 186 15.65 -19.86 -2.63
C ALA A 186 16.12 -20.76 -3.78
N SER A 187 16.40 -20.12 -4.91
CA SER A 187 17.03 -20.71 -6.08
C SER A 187 18.12 -19.79 -6.62
N ASP A 188 18.92 -20.27 -7.56
CA ASP A 188 19.99 -19.49 -8.21
C ASP A 188 19.52 -18.19 -8.86
N TYR A 189 18.21 -18.06 -9.11
CA TYR A 189 17.61 -16.95 -9.84
C TYR A 189 16.61 -16.12 -9.03
N ALA A 190 16.13 -16.62 -7.88
CA ALA A 190 15.07 -15.96 -7.11
C ALA A 190 15.05 -16.37 -5.63
N LEU A 191 14.69 -15.40 -4.79
CA LEU A 191 14.34 -15.58 -3.38
C LEU A 191 12.82 -15.39 -3.20
N GLY A 192 12.19 -16.35 -2.54
CA GLY A 192 10.79 -16.30 -2.11
C GLY A 192 10.70 -16.30 -0.60
N ARG A 193 9.84 -15.45 -0.04
CA ARG A 193 9.45 -15.53 1.38
C ARG A 193 7.96 -15.28 1.53
N VAL A 194 7.37 -15.95 2.50
CA VAL A 194 6.00 -15.72 2.95
C VAL A 194 6.05 -15.60 4.47
N LEU A 195 5.45 -14.54 5.00
CA LEU A 195 5.19 -14.35 6.42
C LEU A 195 3.76 -14.82 6.69
N LEU A 196 3.60 -15.75 7.62
CA LEU A 196 2.31 -16.29 8.09
C LEU A 196 2.01 -15.80 9.51
#